data_AF-A0A955PK93-F1
#
_entry.id   AF-A0A955PK93-F1
#
_cell.length_a   1.000
_cell.length_b   1.000
_cell.length_c   1.000
_cell.angle_alpha   90.00
_cell.angle_beta   90.00
_cell.angle_gamma   90.00
#
_symmetry.space_group_name_H-M   'P 1'
#
loop_
_entity.id
_entity.type
_entity.pdbx_description
1 polymer ?
#
loop_
_entity_poly.entity_id
_entity_poly.type
_entity_poly.pdbx_seq_one_letter_code
_entity_poly.pdbx_strand_id
1 'polypeptide(L)'
;MLQDANEKGLVIDTVRNRLPKEGLDVLPLRVIEEGVRKEGEWWIVPIQASRVPNPRYPYYEALAELEGNLEEEDHMDVVIVPVDPD
;
A
#
# COMPACT_ATOMS: atom_id res chain seq x y z
N MET A 1 -20.83 -8.71 0.12
CA MET A 1 -20.21 -9.66 1.08
C MET A 1 -19.22 -10.62 0.42
N LEU A 2 -19.63 -11.54 -0.47
CA LEU A 2 -18.66 -12.43 -1.15
C LEU A 2 -17.81 -11.71 -2.20
N GLN A 3 -18.39 -10.71 -2.87
CA GLN A 3 -17.71 -9.90 -3.88
C GLN A 3 -16.61 -9.03 -3.25
N ASP A 4 -16.92 -8.32 -2.17
CA ASP A 4 -15.96 -7.45 -1.47
C ASP A 4 -14.77 -8.22 -0.87
N ALA A 5 -14.98 -9.47 -0.43
CA ALA A 5 -13.92 -10.32 0.10
C ALA A 5 -12.93 -10.76 -1.00
N ASN A 6 -13.44 -11.09 -2.19
CA ASN A 6 -12.61 -11.42 -3.35
C ASN A 6 -11.88 -10.18 -3.88
N GLU A 7 -12.55 -9.02 -3.94
CA GLU A 7 -11.94 -7.74 -4.32
C GLU A 7 -10.85 -7.33 -3.34
N LYS A 8 -11.09 -7.47 -2.02
CA LYS A 8 -10.09 -7.20 -0.98
C LYS A 8 -8.83 -8.05 -1.17
N GLY A 9 -8.98 -9.34 -1.47
CA GLY A 9 -7.85 -10.23 -1.75
C GLY A 9 -7.02 -9.76 -2.94
N LEU A 10 -7.69 -9.43 -4.04
CA LEU A 10 -7.03 -8.87 -5.23
C LEU A 10 -6.27 -7.58 -4.91
N VAL A 11 -6.88 -6.67 -4.15
CA VAL A 11 -6.24 -5.41 -3.75
C VAL A 11 -4.97 -5.66 -2.95
N ILE A 12 -5.04 -6.53 -1.94
CA ILE A 12 -3.89 -6.89 -1.11
C ILE A 12 -2.77 -7.47 -1.97
N ASP A 13 -3.09 -8.39 -2.86
CA ASP A 13 -2.12 -9.08 -3.70
C ASP A 13 -1.48 -8.13 -4.72
N THR A 14 -2.26 -7.26 -5.37
CA THR A 14 -1.74 -6.27 -6.31
C THR A 14 -0.82 -5.29 -5.61
N VAL A 15 -1.25 -4.68 -4.48
CA VAL A 15 -0.42 -3.74 -3.74
C VAL A 15 0.88 -4.40 -3.28
N ARG A 16 0.81 -5.63 -2.73
CA ARG A 16 2.00 -6.39 -2.34
C ARG A 16 2.99 -6.62 -3.47
N ASN A 17 2.48 -6.95 -4.65
CA ASN A 17 3.32 -7.22 -5.82
C ASN A 17 4.00 -5.96 -6.35
N ARG A 18 3.36 -4.81 -6.16
CA ARG A 18 3.81 -3.47 -6.57
C ARG A 18 4.65 -2.75 -5.52
N LEU A 19 4.65 -3.18 -4.25
CA LEU A 19 5.53 -2.62 -3.22
C LEU A 19 6.98 -2.58 -3.74
N PRO A 20 7.70 -1.47 -3.50
CA PRO A 20 9.09 -1.36 -3.93
C PRO A 20 9.93 -2.48 -3.31
N LYS A 21 10.55 -3.29 -4.17
CA LYS A 21 11.41 -4.42 -3.79
C LYS A 21 12.88 -4.01 -3.69
N GLU A 22 13.24 -2.91 -4.33
CA GLU A 22 14.58 -2.32 -4.40
C GLU A 22 14.43 -0.79 -4.44
N GLY A 23 15.40 -0.05 -3.88
CA GLY A 23 15.31 1.42 -3.73
C GLY A 23 14.46 1.83 -2.51
N LEU A 24 14.98 2.80 -1.74
CA LEU A 24 14.81 3.01 -0.28
C LEU A 24 15.60 1.99 0.53
N ASP A 25 16.57 2.45 1.34
CA ASP A 25 17.45 1.63 2.21
C ASP A 25 16.73 0.51 2.99
N VAL A 26 16.52 -0.61 2.29
CA VAL A 26 16.05 -1.93 2.72
C VAL A 26 15.05 -1.86 3.88
N LEU A 27 13.93 -1.16 3.68
CA LEU A 27 12.80 -1.23 4.59
C LEU A 27 11.78 -2.21 4.03
N PRO A 28 11.76 -3.47 4.51
CA PRO A 28 10.62 -4.33 4.26
C PRO A 28 9.32 -3.58 4.58
N LEU A 29 8.50 -3.41 3.55
CA LEU A 29 7.16 -2.87 3.66
C LEU A 29 6.17 -4.02 3.73
N ARG A 30 5.15 -3.88 4.57
CA ARG A 30 4.05 -4.85 4.65
C ARG A 30 2.71 -4.14 4.55
N VAL A 31 1.80 -4.74 3.79
CA VAL A 31 0.37 -4.40 3.85
C VAL A 31 -0.20 -4.98 5.14
N ILE A 32 -0.87 -4.15 5.94
CA ILE A 32 -1.63 -4.59 7.12
C ILE A 32 -3.02 -5.02 6.65
N GLU A 33 -3.18 -6.29 6.30
CA GLU A 33 -4.41 -6.84 5.69
C GLU A 33 -5.66 -6.59 6.52
N GLU A 34 -5.54 -6.64 7.84
CA GLU A 34 -6.63 -6.44 8.79
C GLU A 34 -7.21 -5.03 8.68
N GLY A 35 -6.37 -4.05 8.31
CA GLY A 35 -6.77 -2.65 8.14
C GLY A 35 -7.25 -2.29 6.74
N VAL A 36 -7.10 -3.19 5.76
CA VAL A 36 -7.58 -2.98 4.38
C VAL A 36 -9.10 -2.97 4.35
N ARG A 37 -9.68 -1.89 3.82
CA ARG A 37 -11.13 -1.68 3.76
C ARG A 37 -11.52 -0.80 2.59
N LYS A 38 -12.77 -0.93 2.14
CA LYS A 38 -13.35 -0.09 1.09
C LYS A 38 -14.14 1.05 1.73
N GLU A 39 -13.87 2.29 1.30
CA GLU A 39 -14.59 3.50 1.69
C GLU A 39 -15.10 4.22 0.43
N GLY A 40 -16.37 3.98 0.10
CA GLY A 40 -16.93 4.41 -1.19
C GLY A 40 -16.29 3.64 -2.34
N GLU A 41 -15.70 4.36 -3.28
CA GLU A 41 -14.95 3.78 -4.41
C GLU A 41 -13.49 3.45 -4.06
N TRP A 42 -12.97 4.01 -2.96
CA TRP A 42 -11.55 3.91 -2.60
C TRP A 42 -11.26 2.70 -1.72
N TRP A 43 -10.15 2.02 -1.99
CA TRP A 43 -9.55 1.07 -1.08
C TRP A 43 -8.52 1.75 -0.19
N ILE A 44 -8.74 1.72 1.12
CA ILE A 44 -7.77 2.21 2.11
C ILE A 44 -6.82 1.08 2.45
N VAL A 45 -5.52 1.27 2.20
CA VAL A 45 -4.50 0.24 2.33
C VAL A 45 -3.39 0.70 3.27
N PRO A 46 -3.38 0.24 4.53
CA PRO A 46 -2.32 0.61 5.45
C PRO A 46 -1.01 -0.14 5.12
N ILE A 47 0.08 0.61 5.01
CA ILE A 47 1.43 0.09 4.76
C ILE A 47 2.34 0.44 5.93
N GLN A 48 2.97 -0.57 6.50
CA GLN A 48 3.92 -0.41 7.60
C GLN A 48 5.33 -0.70 7.11
N ALA A 49 6.28 0.16 7.49
CA ALA A 49 7.70 -0.11 7.35
C ALA A 49 8.22 -0.91 8.56
N SER A 50 9.23 -1.76 8.36
CA SER A 50 9.85 -2.56 9.44
C SER A 50 10.57 -1.74 10.53
N ARG A 51 10.92 -0.49 10.24
CA ARG A 51 11.51 0.49 11.16
C ARG A 51 11.20 1.90 10.66
N VAL A 52 11.38 2.89 11.52
CA VAL A 52 11.07 4.30 11.19
C VAL A 52 11.96 4.74 10.02
N PRO A 53 11.36 5.18 8.89
CA PRO A 53 12.14 5.63 7.75
C PRO A 53 12.99 6.85 8.09
N ASN A 54 14.26 6.82 7.68
CA ASN A 54 15.18 7.94 7.80
C ASN A 54 16.12 7.97 6.60
N PRO A 55 16.00 8.95 5.70
CA PRO A 55 15.06 10.06 5.71
C PRO A 55 13.60 9.64 5.46
N ARG A 56 12.62 10.35 6.05
CA ARG A 56 11.18 10.08 5.86
C ARG A 56 10.66 10.51 4.49
N TYR A 57 11.25 11.55 3.91
CA TYR A 57 10.74 12.17 2.68
C TYR A 57 10.75 11.20 1.48
N PRO A 58 11.87 10.51 1.15
CA PRO A 58 11.87 9.54 0.05
C PRO A 58 10.90 8.38 0.26
N TYR A 59 10.64 8.00 1.51
CA TYR A 59 9.65 6.97 1.83
C TYR A 59 8.24 7.41 1.43
N TYR A 60 7.83 8.63 1.76
CA TYR A 60 6.53 9.14 1.34
C TYR A 60 6.44 9.38 -0.17
N GLU A 61 7.53 9.80 -0.82
CA GLU A 61 7.56 9.90 -2.29
C GLU A 61 7.32 8.55 -2.96
N ALA A 62 7.97 7.48 -2.50
CA ALA A 62 7.77 6.15 -3.08
C ALA A 62 6.36 5.60 -2.85
N LEU A 63 5.73 5.93 -1.71
CA LEU A 63 4.33 5.55 -1.48
C LEU A 63 3.38 6.32 -2.39
N ALA A 64 3.61 7.62 -2.61
CA ALA A 64 2.82 8.42 -3.54
C ALA A 64 3.00 7.96 -5.00
N GLU A 65 4.23 7.60 -5.39
CA GLU A 65 4.51 6.99 -6.70
C GLU A 65 3.78 5.64 -6.86
N LEU A 66 3.77 4.83 -5.80
CA LEU A 66 3.02 3.57 -5.79
C LEU A 66 1.51 3.79 -5.94
N GLU A 67 0.91 4.77 -5.25
CA GLU A 67 -0.50 5.14 -5.44
C GLU A 67 -0.79 5.51 -6.90
N GLY A 68 0.03 6.38 -7.50
CA GLY A 68 -0.12 6.78 -8.89
C GLY A 68 -0.02 5.61 -9.87
N ASN A 69 0.95 4.70 -9.67
CA ASN A 69 1.11 3.53 -10.51
C ASN A 69 -0.09 2.56 -10.41
N LEU A 70 -0.69 2.41 -9.22
CA LEU A 70 -1.89 1.58 -9.03
C LEU A 70 -3.11 2.17 -9.75
N GLU A 71 -3.25 3.50 -9.75
CA GLU A 71 -4.32 4.18 -10.49
C GLU A 71 -4.11 4.07 -12.01
N GLU A 72 -2.91 4.43 -12.49
CA GLU A 72 -2.62 4.54 -13.92
C GLU A 72 -2.51 3.17 -14.62
N GLU A 73 -1.84 2.20 -14.00
CA GLU A 73 -1.53 0.91 -14.63
C GLU A 73 -2.51 -0.20 -14.26
N ASP A 74 -2.95 -0.24 -13.00
CA ASP A 74 -3.81 -1.30 -12.49
C ASP A 74 -5.30 -0.89 -12.44
N HIS A 75 -5.61 0.37 -12.75
CA HIS A 75 -6.96 0.96 -12.71
C HIS A 75 -7.63 0.77 -11.34
N MET A 76 -6.86 0.97 -10.28
CA MET A 76 -7.30 0.77 -8.91
C MET A 76 -7.30 2.08 -8.12
N ASP A 77 -8.46 2.47 -7.62
CA ASP A 77 -8.61 3.59 -6.69
C ASP A 77 -8.15 3.18 -5.29
N VAL A 78 -6.87 3.42 -4.98
CA VAL A 78 -6.23 3.07 -3.70
C VAL A 78 -5.71 4.31 -3.00
N VAL A 79 -5.91 4.38 -1.69
CA VAL A 79 -5.23 5.32 -0.80
C VAL A 79 -4.33 4.52 0.14
N ILE A 80 -3.03 4.75 0.03
CA ILE A 80 -2.01 4.21 0.89
C ILE A 80 -1.92 5.05 2.16
N VAL A 81 -2.04 4.37 3.31
CA VAL A 81 -1.91 5.00 4.62
C VAL A 81 -0.63 4.50 5.28
N PRO A 82 0.40 5.35 5.44
CA PRO A 82 1.60 4.98 6.17
C PRO A 82 1.28 4.71 7.64
N VAL A 83 1.77 3.59 8.17
CA VAL A 83 1.66 3.21 9.58
C VAL A 83 3.06 3.14 10.18
N ASP A 84 3.23 3.75 11.35
CA ASP A 84 4.49 3.67 12.08
C ASP A 84 4.79 2.21 12.49
N PRO A 85 6.07 1.81 12.55
CA PRO A 85 6.45 0.52 13.11
C PRO A 85 6.07 0.44 14.60
N ASP A 86 5.77 -0.78 15.06
CA ASP A 86 5.58 -1.07 16.50
C ASP A 86 6.89 -0.89 17.32
#